data_AF-A0AAW4L6S9-F1
#
_entry.id   AF-A0AAW4L6S9-F1
#
_cell.length_a   1.000
_cell.length_b   1.000
_cell.length_c   1.000
_cell.angle_alpha   90.00
_cell.angle_beta   90.00
_cell.angle_gamma   90.00
#
_symmetry.space_group_name_H-M   'P 1'
#
loop_
_entity.id
_entity.type
_entity.pdbx_description
1 polymer ?
#
loop_
_entity_poly.entity_id
_entity_poly.type
_entity_poly.pdbx_seq_one_letter_code
_entity_poly.pdbx_strand_id
1 'polypeptide(L)'
;MFISREEKLVLKKHKHKQLLNMFRGVLTRVSGLKQGTLNVDVSAHFQDTGFSFDITVFTLRGDNTSLTIYDFWEVKQSQNLVDAYILAIKTGNFEKVKTVGRL
;
A
#
# COMPACT_ATOMS: atom_id res chain seq x y z
N MET A 1 7.73 28.16 11.30
CA MET A 1 6.36 28.09 11.83
C MET A 1 6.29 26.85 12.73
N PHE A 2 6.08 27.01 14.04
CA PHE A 2 6.03 25.87 14.97
C PHE A 2 4.59 25.40 15.10
N ILE A 3 4.34 24.15 14.70
CA ILE A 3 3.03 23.51 14.79
C ILE A 3 2.86 23.01 16.23
N SER A 4 1.76 23.38 16.87
CA SER A 4 1.42 22.99 18.24
C SER A 4 1.24 21.46 18.37
N ARG A 5 1.29 20.95 19.61
CA ARG A 5 1.08 19.51 19.89
C ARG A 5 -0.32 19.04 19.45
N GLU A 6 -1.33 19.89 19.60
CA GLU A 6 -2.70 19.60 19.17
C GLU A 6 -2.81 19.52 17.65
N GLU A 7 -2.23 20.47 16.92
CA GLU A 7 -2.20 20.45 15.46
C GLU A 7 -1.43 19.22 14.93
N LYS A 8 -0.32 18.81 15.57
CA LYS A 8 0.38 17.56 15.25
C LYS A 8 -0.50 16.32 15.43
N LEU A 9 -1.30 16.27 16.49
CA LEU A 9 -2.24 15.17 16.74
C LEU A 9 -3.37 15.13 15.71
N VAL A 10 -3.92 16.29 15.33
CA VAL A 10 -4.95 16.41 14.29
C VAL A 10 -4.41 15.96 12.93
N LEU A 11 -3.20 16.41 12.56
CA LEU A 11 -2.53 15.99 11.33
C LEU A 11 -2.26 14.48 11.29
N LYS A 12 -1.80 13.91 12.41
CA LYS A 12 -1.60 12.44 12.53
C LYS A 12 -2.90 11.67 12.34
N LYS A 13 -3.99 12.10 12.98
CA LYS A 13 -5.33 11.47 12.82
C LYS A 13 -5.84 11.59 11.39
N HIS A 14 -5.67 12.75 10.76
CA HIS A 14 -6.09 12.97 9.37
C HIS A 14 -5.36 12.04 8.40
N LYS A 15 -4.03 11.96 8.52
CA LYS A 15 -3.19 11.09 7.68
C LYS A 15 -3.53 9.61 7.86
N HIS A 16 -3.72 9.18 9.11
CA HIS A 16 -4.14 7.82 9.41
C HIS A 16 -5.47 7.46 8.71
N LYS A 17 -6.46 8.37 8.75
CA LYS A 17 -7.73 8.18 8.04
C LYS A 17 -7.54 8.06 6.52
N GLN A 18 -6.65 8.87 5.94
CA GLN A 18 -6.35 8.79 4.50
C GLN A 18 -5.70 7.45 4.13
N LEU A 19 -4.79 6.94 4.94
CA LEU A 19 -4.15 5.64 4.72
C LEU A 19 -5.13 4.47 4.90
N LEU A 20 -6.02 4.52 5.88
CA LEU A 20 -7.09 3.52 6.02
C LEU A 20 -8.01 3.50 4.80
N ASN A 21 -8.37 4.67 4.26
CA ASN A 21 -9.17 4.76 3.04
C ASN A 21 -8.40 4.18 1.84
N MET A 22 -7.10 4.44 1.74
CA MET A 22 -6.23 3.88 0.71
C MET A 22 -6.18 2.35 0.81
N PHE A 23 -5.93 1.81 2.00
CA PHE A 23 -5.93 0.37 2.28
C PHE A 23 -7.28 -0.27 1.90
N ARG A 24 -8.39 0.36 2.28
CA ARG A 24 -9.73 -0.12 1.91
C ARG A 24 -9.93 -0.14 0.40
N GLY A 25 -9.45 0.89 -0.31
CA GLY A 25 -9.44 0.93 -1.77
C GLY A 25 -8.57 -0.16 -2.40
N VAL A 26 -7.43 -0.49 -1.80
CA VAL A 26 -6.58 -1.61 -2.22
C VAL A 26 -7.31 -2.93 -2.10
N LEU A 27 -7.93 -3.22 -0.94
CA LEU A 27 -8.72 -4.44 -0.75
C LEU A 27 -9.81 -4.60 -1.82
N THR A 28 -10.55 -3.52 -2.11
CA THR A 28 -11.56 -3.54 -3.18
C THR A 28 -10.93 -3.85 -4.54
N ARG A 29 -9.82 -3.19 -4.90
CA ARG A 29 -9.17 -3.38 -6.21
C ARG A 29 -8.57 -4.77 -6.38
N VAL A 30 -7.93 -5.31 -5.35
CA VAL A 30 -7.35 -6.66 -5.34
C VAL A 30 -8.46 -7.71 -5.43
N SER A 31 -9.55 -7.55 -4.69
CA SER A 31 -10.69 -8.49 -4.73
C SER A 31 -11.35 -8.61 -6.11
N GLY A 32 -11.24 -7.58 -6.95
CA GLY A 32 -11.77 -7.57 -8.32
C GLY A 32 -10.82 -8.15 -9.37
N LEU A 33 -9.60 -8.56 -8.99
CA LEU A 33 -8.66 -9.17 -9.92
C LEU A 33 -9.11 -10.61 -10.23
N LYS A 34 -9.20 -10.95 -11.53
CA LYS A 34 -9.49 -12.32 -11.94
C LYS A 34 -8.28 -13.20 -11.60
N GLN A 35 -8.52 -14.29 -10.87
CA GLN A 35 -7.49 -15.24 -10.50
C GLN A 35 -6.78 -15.81 -11.74
N GLY A 36 -5.45 -15.69 -11.76
CA GLY A 36 -4.56 -16.36 -12.68
C GLY A 36 -3.17 -16.37 -12.09
N THR A 37 -2.61 -17.56 -11.83
CA THR A 37 -1.20 -17.82 -11.41
C THR A 37 -0.63 -16.98 -10.24
N LEU A 38 -1.46 -16.23 -9.52
CA LEU A 38 -1.04 -15.27 -8.51
C LEU A 38 -1.92 -15.37 -7.27
N ASN A 39 -1.28 -15.44 -6.12
CA ASN A 39 -1.91 -15.11 -4.85
C ASN A 39 -1.50 -13.69 -4.47
N VAL A 40 -2.44 -12.89 -3.99
CA VAL A 40 -2.17 -11.53 -3.53
C VAL A 40 -2.64 -11.42 -2.08
N ASP A 41 -1.70 -11.16 -1.19
CA ASP A 41 -1.96 -10.91 0.22
C ASP A 41 -1.92 -9.41 0.48
N VAL A 42 -2.85 -8.94 1.31
CA VAL A 42 -2.90 -7.54 1.73
C VAL A 42 -2.98 -7.52 3.25
N SER A 43 -1.99 -6.90 3.88
CA SER A 43 -1.85 -6.89 5.34
C SER A 43 -1.87 -5.45 5.85
N ALA A 44 -2.38 -5.26 7.07
CA ALA A 44 -2.40 -3.98 7.77
C ALA A 44 -1.73 -4.12 9.13
N HIS A 45 -0.91 -3.14 9.49
CA HIS A 45 -0.15 -3.10 10.73
C HIS A 45 -0.53 -1.87 11.54
N PHE A 46 -0.98 -2.09 12.77
CA PHE A 46 -1.32 -1.04 13.72
C PHE A 46 -0.27 -1.04 14.82
N GLN A 47 0.44 0.07 14.96
CA GLN A 47 1.50 0.25 15.94
C GLN A 47 1.16 1.48 16.80
N ASP A 48 1.67 1.55 18.03
CA ASP A 48 1.47 2.72 18.90
C ASP A 48 1.92 4.02 18.23
N THR A 49 2.94 3.91 17.38
CA THR A 49 3.53 5.00 16.64
C THR A 49 2.80 5.30 15.33
N GLY A 50 2.01 4.37 14.76
CA GLY A 50 1.58 4.52 13.39
C GLY A 50 0.69 3.45 12.76
N PHE A 51 0.45 3.63 11.46
CA PHE A 51 -0.25 2.66 10.61
C PHE A 51 0.52 2.42 9.33
N SER A 52 0.68 1.17 8.95
CA SER A 52 1.19 0.80 7.64
C SER A 52 0.37 -0.34 7.05
N PHE A 53 0.51 -0.55 5.76
CA PHE A 53 -0.05 -1.72 5.10
C PHE A 53 0.87 -2.17 3.98
N ASP A 54 0.77 -3.43 3.59
CA ASP A 54 1.53 -3.98 2.49
C ASP A 54 0.64 -4.77 1.53
N ILE A 55 1.11 -4.84 0.28
CA ILE A 55 0.52 -5.61 -0.81
C ILE A 55 1.59 -6.59 -1.28
N THR A 56 1.42 -7.86 -0.98
CA THR A 56 2.36 -8.92 -1.36
C THR A 56 1.77 -9.76 -2.49
N VAL A 57 2.54 -9.95 -3.56
CA VAL A 57 2.16 -10.75 -4.73
C VAL A 57 3.06 -11.98 -4.76
N PHE A 58 2.45 -13.15 -4.80
CA PHE A 58 3.13 -14.44 -4.92
C PHE A 58 2.91 -15.01 -6.31
N THR A 59 3.99 -15.35 -6.99
CA THR A 59 3.94 -16.05 -8.27
C THR A 59 3.86 -17.57 -8.06
N LEU A 60 3.33 -18.31 -9.04
CA LEU A 60 3.37 -19.79 -9.01
C LEU A 60 4.78 -20.38 -8.87
N ARG A 61 5.83 -19.62 -9.19
CA ARG A 61 7.22 -20.07 -9.11
C ARG A 61 7.82 -19.91 -7.71
N GLY A 62 7.06 -19.40 -6.75
CA GLY A 62 7.52 -19.16 -5.38
C GLY A 62 8.20 -17.79 -5.17
N ASP A 63 8.40 -16.99 -6.23
CA ASP A 63 8.85 -15.61 -6.06
C ASP A 63 7.73 -14.78 -5.44
N ASN A 64 8.08 -13.91 -4.49
CA ASN A 64 7.19 -12.87 -3.97
C ASN A 64 7.76 -11.47 -4.16
N THR A 65 6.87 -10.49 -4.19
CA THR A 65 7.23 -9.07 -4.17
C THR A 65 6.20 -8.34 -3.32
N SER A 66 6.65 -7.38 -2.51
CA SER A 66 5.80 -6.65 -1.57
C SER A 66 5.96 -5.15 -1.77
N LEU A 67 4.86 -4.42 -1.86
CA LEU A 67 4.88 -2.96 -1.69
C LEU A 67 4.40 -2.63 -0.29
N THR A 68 5.22 -1.95 0.51
CA THR A 68 4.83 -1.47 1.85
C THR A 68 4.60 0.03 1.83
N ILE A 69 3.48 0.47 2.41
CA ILE A 69 3.12 1.88 2.56
C ILE A 69 3.21 2.26 4.04
N TYR A 70 4.09 3.21 4.34
CA TYR A 70 4.29 3.72 5.70
C TYR A 70 3.57 5.05 5.91
N ASP A 71 3.16 5.32 7.14
CA ASP A 71 2.52 6.57 7.52
C ASP A 71 3.44 7.79 7.59
N PHE A 72 4.76 7.61 7.56
CA PHE A 72 5.68 8.74 7.43
C PHE A 72 5.85 9.20 5.97
N TRP A 73 5.40 8.44 4.97
CA TRP A 73 5.42 8.84 3.56
C TRP A 73 4.34 9.85 3.20
N GLU A 74 4.58 10.67 2.18
CA GLU A 74 3.58 11.60 1.66
C GLU A 74 2.39 10.85 1.04
N VAL A 75 1.16 11.23 1.41
CA VAL A 75 -0.06 10.50 1.01
C VAL A 75 -0.20 10.40 -0.51
N LYS A 76 0.10 11.49 -1.22
CA LYS A 76 0.05 11.52 -2.69
C LYS A 76 1.08 10.58 -3.32
N GLN A 77 2.28 10.49 -2.74
CA GLN A 77 3.31 9.57 -3.21
C GLN A 77 2.88 8.12 -2.99
N SER A 78 2.38 7.80 -1.79
CA SER A 78 1.84 6.48 -1.46
C SER A 78 0.71 6.07 -2.41
N GLN A 79 -0.19 6.99 -2.73
CA GLN A 79 -1.27 6.74 -3.68
C GLN A 79 -0.74 6.39 -5.09
N ASN A 80 0.24 7.15 -5.59
CA ASN A 80 0.84 6.89 -6.90
C ASN A 80 1.54 5.52 -6.95
N LEU A 81 2.23 5.14 -5.87
CA LEU A 81 2.88 3.82 -5.77
C LEU A 81 1.86 2.69 -5.78
N VAL A 82 0.80 2.80 -4.98
CA VAL A 82 -0.31 1.85 -4.97
C VAL A 82 -0.94 1.73 -6.35
N ASP A 83 -1.19 2.85 -7.03
CA ASP A 83 -1.79 2.85 -8.36
C ASP A 83 -0.89 2.15 -9.40
N ALA A 84 0.41 2.44 -9.38
CA ALA A 84 1.38 1.80 -10.26
C ALA A 84 1.50 0.30 -9.98
N TYR A 85 1.52 -0.10 -8.71
CA TYR A 85 1.65 -1.50 -8.30
C TYR A 85 0.41 -2.31 -8.68
N ILE A 86 -0.79 -1.82 -8.38
CA ILE A 86 -2.04 -2.47 -8.78
C ILE A 86 -2.17 -2.57 -10.30
N LEU A 87 -1.76 -1.54 -11.05
CA LEU A 87 -1.75 -1.59 -12.51
C LEU A 87 -0.79 -2.68 -13.03
N ALA A 88 0.39 -2.81 -12.43
CA ALA A 88 1.36 -3.85 -12.80
C ALA A 88 0.81 -5.26 -12.52
N ILE A 89 0.15 -5.46 -11.38
CA ILE A 89 -0.54 -6.72 -11.05
C ILE A 89 -1.65 -7.00 -12.09
N LYS A 90 -2.51 -6.01 -12.36
CA LYS A 90 -3.64 -6.16 -13.30
C LYS A 90 -3.22 -6.50 -14.73
N THR A 91 -2.07 -6.00 -15.16
CA THR A 91 -1.52 -6.23 -16.51
C THR A 91 -0.61 -7.46 -16.60
N GLY A 92 -0.33 -8.12 -15.48
CA GLY A 92 0.60 -9.26 -15.43
C GLY A 92 2.06 -8.88 -15.73
N ASN A 93 2.43 -7.60 -15.64
CA ASN A 93 3.80 -7.14 -15.88
C ASN A 93 4.64 -7.31 -14.60
N PHE A 94 5.15 -8.53 -14.38
CA PHE A 94 5.88 -8.87 -13.16
C PHE A 94 7.22 -8.17 -13.00
N GLU A 95 7.89 -7.81 -14.10
CA GLU A 95 9.11 -6.99 -14.03
C GLU A 95 8.80 -5.62 -13.41
N LYS A 96 7.66 -5.03 -13.78
CA LYS A 96 7.20 -3.78 -13.19
C LYS A 96 6.75 -3.96 -11.73
N VAL A 97 6.09 -5.07 -11.39
CA VAL A 97 5.75 -5.40 -9.99
C VAL A 97 7.04 -5.45 -9.15
N LYS A 98 8.05 -6.22 -9.58
CA LYS A 98 9.37 -6.35 -8.92
C LYS A 98 10.07 -5.01 -8.74
N THR A 99 9.99 -4.13 -9.74
CA THR A 99 10.62 -2.80 -9.70
C THR A 99 9.95 -1.89 -8.68
N VAL A 100 8.61 -1.84 -8.65
CA VAL A 100 7.87 -0.93 -7.76
C VAL A 100 7.88 -1.42 -6.31
N GLY A 101 7.88 -2.73 -6.07
CA GLY A 101 7.89 -3.32 -4.72
C GLY A 101 9.26 -3.42 -4.04
N ARG A 102 10.28 -2.67 -4.49
CA ARG A 102 11.64 -2.67 -3.88
C ARG A 102 12.00 -1.33 -3.22
N LEU A 103 11.01 -0.46 -2.97
CA LEU A 103 11.20 0.87 -2.38
C LEU A 103 11.30 0.84 -0.85
#